data_AF-A0A2W6NX95-F1
#
_entry.id   AF-A0A2W6NX95-F1
#
_cell.length_a   1.000
_cell.length_b   1.000
_cell.length_c   1.000
_cell.angle_alpha   90.00
_cell.angle_beta   90.00
_cell.angle_gamma   90.00
#
_symmetry.space_group_name_H-M   'P 1'
#
loop_
_entity.id
_entity.type
_entity.pdbx_description
1 polymer ?
#
loop_
_entity_poly.entity_id
_entity_poly.type
_entity_poly.pdbx_seq_one_letter_code
_entity_poly.pdbx_strand_id
1 'polypeptide(L)'
;MASPQLGNGYIGIANEIWDEIISRKFTERQQKILKLVLRLSYGCQKKEAVIPLLKHFELCGVRIQDAKKEIVYLQQCKVIMWDGNQIYSLNKNYDEWRVNLVKEWNKDKFSELISINLGAKKVTKSVTQKSDKHSESYEKCNSEVTKSVSVELRKVELEEASIPCESKADGTSKDMFKDSIKVSCCLSDSDSVFEPYKGNPDSVPNPEADTGSDQEVSQIDYRNQVAARYLQRRGKGLEISFNDEETVTQFMAERIPLQTVIDGIDQAFNNFRPKNKWDQIRNLSYCATIVYSLHAKRENSNQVVVPVPDTRLEEESSEANVTEEDLKEMLAALRSKQGV
;
A
#
# COMPACT_ATOMS: atom_id res chain seq x y z
N MET A 1 36.02 1.13 -25.25
CA MET A 1 35.61 1.32 -23.83
C MET A 1 34.41 2.25 -23.79
N ALA A 2 33.46 2.04 -22.87
CA ALA A 2 32.33 2.95 -22.71
C ALA A 2 32.78 4.27 -22.06
N SER A 3 32.38 5.42 -22.61
CA SER A 3 32.64 6.75 -22.05
C SER A 3 31.31 7.48 -21.85
N PRO A 4 30.57 7.18 -20.76
CA PRO A 4 29.26 7.77 -20.51
C PRO A 4 29.38 9.29 -20.28
N GLN A 5 28.47 10.06 -20.88
CA GLN A 5 28.43 11.53 -20.81
C GLN A 5 27.08 12.02 -20.31
N LEU A 6 27.07 13.12 -19.54
CA LEU A 6 25.83 13.74 -19.02
C LEU A 6 24.93 14.32 -20.12
N GLY A 7 25.48 14.57 -21.32
CA GLY A 7 24.73 15.03 -22.49
C GLY A 7 23.61 14.06 -22.91
N ASN A 8 23.72 12.77 -22.57
CA ASN A 8 22.69 11.75 -22.84
C ASN A 8 21.62 11.66 -21.72
N GLY A 9 21.58 12.67 -20.85
CA GLY A 9 20.66 12.76 -19.72
C GLY A 9 21.28 12.29 -18.39
N TYR A 10 20.65 12.72 -17.31
CA TYR A 10 21.00 12.38 -15.93
C TYR A 10 19.74 12.32 -15.08
N ILE A 11 19.79 11.59 -13.97
CA ILE A 11 18.68 11.52 -13.02
C ILE A 11 18.91 12.59 -11.95
N GLY A 12 18.18 13.70 -12.03
CA GLY A 12 18.20 14.75 -11.02
C GLY A 12 17.06 14.59 -10.03
N ILE A 13 17.37 14.16 -8.80
CA ILE A 13 16.41 14.01 -7.70
C ILE A 13 16.98 14.60 -6.41
N ALA A 14 16.09 15.01 -5.49
CA ALA A 14 16.52 15.50 -4.18
C ALA A 14 17.18 14.36 -3.38
N ASN A 15 18.29 14.66 -2.70
CA ASN A 15 19.01 13.68 -1.90
C ASN A 15 18.13 13.10 -0.78
N GLU A 16 17.25 13.90 -0.18
CA GLU A 16 16.30 13.42 0.85
C GLU A 16 15.44 12.25 0.33
N ILE A 17 14.94 12.35 -0.90
CA ILE A 17 14.15 11.28 -1.53
C ILE A 17 15.03 10.05 -1.75
N TRP A 18 16.28 10.25 -2.18
CA TRP A 18 17.19 9.15 -2.43
C TRP A 18 17.60 8.45 -1.13
N ASP A 19 17.81 9.20 -0.06
CA ASP A 19 18.12 8.71 1.28
C ASP A 19 16.95 7.86 1.82
N GLU A 20 15.71 8.29 1.59
CA GLU A 20 14.51 7.54 1.95
C GLU A 20 14.34 6.25 1.12
N ILE A 21 14.77 6.25 -0.15
CA ILE A 21 14.83 5.02 -0.96
C ILE A 21 15.88 4.05 -0.42
N ILE A 22 17.01 4.55 0.08
CA ILE A 22 18.09 3.73 0.66
C ILE A 22 17.70 3.20 2.05
N SER A 23 17.04 4.03 2.87
CA SER A 23 16.76 3.75 4.27
C SER A 23 15.67 2.70 4.49
N ARG A 24 14.83 2.44 3.47
CA ARG A 24 13.64 1.59 3.57
C ARG A 24 13.83 0.21 2.95
N LYS A 25 13.07 -0.76 3.47
CA LYS A 25 13.15 -2.18 3.10
C LYS A 25 12.41 -2.49 1.78
N PHE A 26 12.87 -1.92 0.68
CA PHE A 26 12.38 -2.29 -0.65
C PHE A 26 12.95 -3.64 -1.09
N THR A 27 12.11 -4.49 -1.69
CA THR A 27 12.57 -5.72 -2.34
C THR A 27 13.39 -5.40 -3.59
N GLU A 28 14.20 -6.35 -4.08
CA GLU A 28 14.99 -6.15 -5.30
C GLU A 28 14.09 -5.82 -6.51
N ARG A 29 12.89 -6.43 -6.58
CA ARG A 29 11.91 -6.14 -7.64
C ARG A 29 11.36 -4.73 -7.54
N GLN A 30 11.00 -4.29 -6.34
CA GLN A 30 10.53 -2.92 -6.09
C GLN A 30 11.61 -1.91 -6.46
N GLN A 31 12.87 -2.16 -6.08
CA GLN A 31 13.98 -1.30 -6.49
C GLN A 31 14.15 -1.24 -8.01
N LYS A 32 14.02 -2.37 -8.71
CA LYS A 32 14.08 -2.40 -10.19
C LYS A 32 12.98 -1.57 -10.84
N ILE A 33 11.76 -1.66 -10.30
CA ILE A 33 10.61 -0.86 -10.73
C ILE A 33 10.88 0.62 -10.47
N LEU A 34 11.25 1.00 -9.24
CA LEU A 34 11.55 2.39 -8.88
C LEU A 34 12.68 2.97 -9.73
N LYS A 35 13.76 2.23 -9.95
CA LYS A 35 14.88 2.65 -10.82
C LYS A 35 14.43 2.89 -12.26
N LEU A 36 13.56 2.02 -12.80
CA LEU A 36 13.00 2.22 -14.15
C LEU A 36 12.12 3.47 -14.21
N VAL A 37 11.21 3.64 -13.24
CA VAL A 37 10.34 4.82 -13.16
C VAL A 37 11.17 6.10 -13.04
N LEU A 38 12.18 6.13 -12.17
CA LEU A 38 13.11 7.26 -12.01
C LEU A 38 13.88 7.57 -13.30
N ARG A 39 14.35 6.53 -14.01
CA ARG A 39 15.05 6.71 -15.28
C ARG A 39 14.15 7.30 -16.36
N LEU A 40 12.88 6.89 -16.41
CA LEU A 40 11.92 7.34 -17.43
C LEU A 40 11.22 8.66 -17.08
N SER A 41 11.25 9.07 -15.81
CA SER A 41 10.77 10.37 -15.33
C SER A 41 11.92 11.37 -15.21
N TYR A 42 12.60 11.40 -14.08
CA TYR A 42 13.65 12.37 -13.76
C TYR A 42 14.86 12.25 -14.69
N GLY A 43 15.18 11.03 -15.16
CA GLY A 43 16.19 10.81 -16.20
C GLY A 43 15.84 11.44 -17.56
N CYS A 44 14.59 11.81 -17.76
CA CYS A 44 14.07 12.53 -18.92
C CYS A 44 13.68 13.99 -18.57
N GLN A 45 14.13 14.50 -17.42
CA GLN A 45 13.80 15.83 -16.89
C GLN A 45 12.29 16.07 -16.68
N LYS A 46 11.54 15.01 -16.32
CA LYS A 46 10.10 15.04 -16.02
C LYS A 46 9.83 14.48 -14.63
N LYS A 47 8.71 14.86 -14.02
CA LYS A 47 8.26 14.31 -12.72
C LYS A 47 7.47 13.01 -12.86
N GLU A 48 7.03 12.72 -14.08
CA GLU A 48 6.18 11.59 -14.43
C GLU A 48 6.85 10.76 -15.52
N ALA A 49 6.65 9.46 -15.47
CA ALA A 49 7.07 8.49 -16.46
C ALA A 49 5.84 7.95 -17.18
N VAL A 50 5.87 7.95 -18.51
CA VAL A 50 4.86 7.30 -19.34
C VAL A 50 5.34 5.89 -19.68
N ILE A 51 4.65 4.88 -19.18
CA ILE A 51 4.92 3.46 -19.41
C ILE A 51 3.62 2.82 -19.90
N PRO A 52 3.38 2.75 -21.22
CA PRO A 52 2.08 2.37 -21.79
C PRO A 52 1.57 0.98 -21.39
N LEU A 53 2.48 0.03 -21.22
CA LEU A 53 2.17 -1.37 -20.97
C LEU A 53 2.96 -1.91 -19.79
N LEU A 54 2.30 -2.69 -18.93
CA LEU A 54 2.97 -3.43 -17.82
C LEU A 54 4.08 -4.37 -18.32
N LYS A 55 4.03 -4.79 -19.58
CA LYS A 55 5.09 -5.57 -20.23
C LYS A 55 6.43 -4.85 -20.30
N HIS A 56 6.47 -3.51 -20.29
CA HIS A 56 7.73 -2.79 -20.33
C HIS A 56 8.58 -2.95 -19.07
N PHE A 57 8.01 -3.40 -17.95
CA PHE A 57 8.78 -3.76 -16.76
C PHE A 57 9.64 -5.03 -16.95
N GLU A 58 9.39 -5.81 -18.01
CA GLU A 58 10.29 -6.90 -18.41
C GLU A 58 11.68 -6.38 -18.82
N LEU A 59 11.78 -5.10 -19.25
CA LEU A 59 13.06 -4.46 -19.58
C LEU A 59 14.01 -4.36 -18.38
N CYS A 60 13.48 -4.23 -17.16
CA CYS A 60 14.27 -4.27 -15.94
C CYS A 60 14.29 -5.65 -15.28
N GLY A 61 13.81 -6.68 -15.98
CA GLY A 61 13.84 -8.08 -15.53
C GLY A 61 12.70 -8.46 -14.57
N VAL A 62 11.61 -7.69 -14.55
CA VAL A 62 10.43 -8.00 -13.71
C VAL A 62 9.31 -8.55 -14.58
N ARG A 63 8.82 -9.75 -14.26
CA ARG A 63 7.70 -10.37 -14.98
C ARG A 63 6.43 -9.56 -14.81
N ILE A 64 5.57 -9.51 -15.84
CA ILE A 64 4.32 -8.73 -15.86
C ILE A 64 3.46 -8.93 -14.59
N GLN A 65 3.28 -10.19 -14.18
CA GLN A 65 2.44 -10.54 -13.02
C GLN A 65 3.02 -9.98 -11.72
N ASP A 66 4.35 -10.03 -11.57
CA ASP A 66 5.03 -9.50 -10.40
C ASP A 66 5.04 -7.97 -10.47
N ALA A 67 5.32 -7.38 -11.64
CA ALA A 67 5.29 -5.93 -11.84
C ALA A 67 3.96 -5.34 -11.40
N LYS A 68 2.82 -5.92 -11.84
CA LYS A 68 1.49 -5.46 -11.42
C LYS A 68 1.31 -5.51 -9.91
N LYS A 69 1.68 -6.62 -9.26
CA LYS A 69 1.56 -6.79 -7.80
C LYS A 69 2.41 -5.76 -7.04
N GLU A 70 3.66 -5.59 -7.46
CA GLU A 70 4.61 -4.67 -6.80
C GLU A 70 4.23 -3.20 -7.02
N ILE A 71 3.72 -2.83 -8.21
CA ILE A 71 3.23 -1.46 -8.47
C ILE A 71 2.02 -1.15 -7.58
N VAL A 72 1.05 -2.07 -7.51
CA VAL A 72 -0.12 -1.90 -6.62
C VAL A 72 0.32 -1.79 -5.17
N TYR A 73 1.26 -2.63 -4.72
CA TYR A 73 1.82 -2.54 -3.37
C TYR A 73 2.52 -1.21 -3.11
N LEU A 74 3.37 -0.73 -4.04
CA LEU A 74 4.06 0.55 -3.90
C LEU A 74 3.09 1.74 -3.87
N GLN A 75 1.98 1.66 -4.62
CA GLN A 75 0.91 2.65 -4.57
C GLN A 75 0.17 2.64 -3.23
N GLN A 76 -0.17 1.46 -2.70
CA GLN A 76 -0.76 1.30 -1.37
C GLN A 76 0.16 1.83 -0.26
N CYS A 77 1.46 1.63 -0.42
CA CYS A 77 2.48 2.18 0.47
C CYS A 77 2.73 3.67 0.25
N LYS A 78 1.98 4.33 -0.64
CA LYS A 78 2.11 5.74 -1.03
C LYS A 78 3.51 6.13 -1.52
N VAL A 79 4.27 5.21 -2.10
CA VAL A 79 5.62 5.45 -2.64
C VAL A 79 5.54 6.00 -4.07
N ILE A 80 4.60 5.48 -4.86
CA ILE A 80 4.33 5.93 -6.22
C ILE A 80 2.87 6.31 -6.38
N MET A 81 2.61 7.26 -7.28
CA MET A 81 1.28 7.54 -7.79
C MET A 81 1.16 6.90 -9.16
N TRP A 82 0.09 6.13 -9.37
CA TRP A 82 -0.23 5.49 -10.63
C TRP A 82 -1.69 5.76 -10.98
N ASP A 83 -1.93 6.20 -12.21
CA ASP A 83 -3.25 6.55 -12.76
C ASP A 83 -4.12 5.33 -13.11
N GLY A 84 -3.61 4.11 -12.90
CA GLY A 84 -4.27 2.86 -13.31
C GLY A 84 -4.04 2.50 -14.79
N ASN A 85 -3.40 3.39 -15.55
CA ASN A 85 -3.08 3.20 -16.96
C ASN A 85 -1.56 3.24 -17.16
N GLN A 86 -1.03 4.38 -17.58
CA GLN A 86 0.34 4.50 -18.10
C GLN A 86 1.20 5.57 -17.43
N ILE A 87 0.64 6.39 -16.54
CA ILE A 87 1.36 7.49 -15.92
C ILE A 87 1.78 7.09 -14.52
N TYR A 88 3.09 7.11 -14.30
CA TYR A 88 3.73 6.76 -13.03
C TYR A 88 4.52 7.95 -12.52
N SER A 89 4.37 8.30 -11.25
CA SER A 89 5.20 9.33 -10.62
C SER A 89 5.60 8.91 -9.22
N LEU A 90 6.74 9.41 -8.75
CA LEU A 90 7.18 9.17 -7.39
C LEU A 90 6.45 10.14 -6.46
N ASN A 91 5.89 9.64 -5.35
CA ASN A 91 5.36 10.52 -4.32
C ASN A 91 6.51 11.19 -3.58
N LYS A 92 6.60 12.52 -3.70
CA LYS A 92 7.65 13.31 -3.04
C LYS A 92 7.45 13.47 -1.54
N ASN A 93 6.21 13.33 -1.06
CA ASN A 93 5.92 13.37 0.37
C ASN A 93 6.28 12.01 0.99
N TYR A 94 7.57 11.84 1.32
CA TYR A 94 8.10 10.59 1.85
C TYR A 94 7.64 10.29 3.28
N ASP A 95 7.10 11.27 4.00
CA ASP A 95 6.49 11.08 5.32
C ASP A 95 5.25 10.17 5.24
N GLU A 96 4.58 10.16 4.09
CA GLU A 96 3.43 9.30 3.84
C GLU A 96 3.80 7.86 3.47
N TRP A 97 5.09 7.58 3.21
CA TRP A 97 5.51 6.26 2.74
C TRP A 97 5.36 5.21 3.85
N ARG A 98 4.54 4.19 3.59
CA ARG A 98 4.26 3.09 4.53
C ARG A 98 5.20 1.90 4.32
N VAL A 99 6.50 2.16 4.17
CA VAL A 99 7.53 1.13 4.04
C VAL A 99 8.48 1.20 5.23
N ASN A 100 8.68 0.06 5.90
CA ASN A 100 9.52 -0.05 7.08
C ASN A 100 10.98 0.32 6.79
N LEU A 101 11.61 0.98 7.76
CA LEU A 101 13.04 1.25 7.74
C LEU A 101 13.86 -0.05 7.86
N VAL A 102 15.06 -0.02 7.28
CA VAL A 102 16.10 -1.02 7.50
C VAL A 102 16.48 -1.01 8.98
N LYS A 103 16.68 -2.19 9.58
CA LYS A 103 16.88 -2.32 11.04
C LYS A 103 18.14 -1.58 11.49
N GLU A 104 19.15 -1.57 10.64
CA GLU A 104 20.46 -0.98 10.86
C GLU A 104 20.53 0.50 10.41
N TRP A 105 19.41 1.11 9.97
CA TRP A 105 19.40 2.51 9.56
C TRP A 105 19.70 3.43 10.74
N ASN A 106 20.70 4.29 10.60
CA ASN A 106 21.08 5.27 11.61
C ASN A 106 21.39 6.61 10.93
N LYS A 107 20.52 7.60 11.18
CA LYS A 107 20.57 8.92 10.55
C LYS A 107 21.86 9.68 10.89
N ASP A 108 22.32 9.59 12.14
CA ASP A 108 23.53 10.29 12.60
C ASP A 108 24.79 9.74 11.92
N LYS A 109 24.94 8.41 11.91
CA LYS A 109 26.05 7.75 11.20
C LYS A 109 26.03 8.08 9.71
N PHE A 110 24.85 8.11 9.08
CA PHE A 110 24.73 8.48 7.67
C PHE A 110 25.12 9.95 7.42
N SER A 111 24.70 10.86 8.30
CA SER A 111 25.07 12.29 8.27
C SER A 111 26.58 12.51 8.45
N GLU A 112 27.22 11.75 9.35
CA GLU A 112 28.68 11.76 9.51
C GLU A 112 29.37 11.31 8.21
N LEU A 113 28.87 10.25 7.55
CA LEU A 113 29.40 9.80 6.27
C LEU A 113 29.23 10.84 5.17
N ILE A 114 28.09 11.54 5.09
CA ILE A 114 27.88 12.65 4.16
C ILE A 114 28.91 13.75 4.41
N SER A 115 29.10 14.15 5.67
CA SER A 115 30.03 15.21 6.07
C SER A 115 31.47 14.90 5.65
N ILE A 116 31.88 13.64 5.77
CA ILE A 116 33.20 13.17 5.29
C ILE A 116 33.32 13.34 3.77
N ASN A 117 32.29 12.95 3.01
CA ASN A 117 32.31 13.01 1.54
C ASN A 117 32.20 14.44 0.98
N LEU A 118 31.55 15.36 1.71
CA LEU A 118 31.51 16.78 1.35
C LEU A 118 32.84 17.51 1.62
N GLY A 119 33.84 16.82 2.19
CA GLY A 119 35.17 17.39 2.43
C GLY A 119 35.24 18.33 3.64
N ALA A 120 34.28 18.22 4.57
CA ALA A 120 34.37 18.94 5.83
C ALA A 120 35.57 18.38 6.64
N LYS A 121 36.72 19.06 6.54
CA LYS A 121 37.83 18.90 7.48
C LYS A 121 37.24 19.05 8.89
N LYS A 122 37.24 17.97 9.67
CA LYS A 122 36.78 17.97 11.06
C LYS A 122 37.44 19.12 11.83
N VAL A 123 36.68 20.15 12.19
CA VAL A 123 37.02 20.96 13.37
C VAL A 123 36.46 20.20 14.56
N THR A 124 37.28 19.32 15.14
CA THR A 124 37.03 18.79 16.47
C THR A 124 37.20 19.91 17.48
N LYS A 125 36.10 20.59 17.83
CA LYS A 125 35.97 21.20 19.15
C LYS A 125 34.73 20.62 19.81
N SER A 126 34.98 19.61 20.64
CA SER A 126 34.08 19.22 21.71
C SER A 126 33.88 20.43 22.62
N VAL A 127 32.70 21.06 22.58
CA VAL A 127 32.21 21.91 23.67
C VAL A 127 30.71 21.64 23.85
N THR A 128 30.45 20.96 24.96
CA THR A 128 29.31 21.06 25.89
C THR A 128 28.01 21.73 25.40
N GLN A 129 26.91 20.99 25.61
CA GLN A 129 25.51 21.41 25.46
C GLN A 129 25.22 22.80 26.07
N LYS A 130 24.40 23.59 25.37
CA LYS A 130 23.33 24.39 25.96
C LYS A 130 22.25 24.71 24.92
N SER A 131 21.02 24.72 25.44
CA SER A 131 19.76 25.10 24.82
C SER A 131 19.82 26.50 24.19
N ASP A 132 19.10 26.68 23.07
CA ASP A 132 17.84 27.43 23.01
C ASP A 132 17.51 27.91 21.59
N LYS A 133 16.20 28.02 21.35
CA LYS A 133 15.53 28.41 20.11
C LYS A 133 15.97 29.80 19.62
N HIS A 134 16.15 29.97 18.31
CA HIS A 134 15.45 31.04 17.58
C HIS A 134 15.42 30.80 16.07
N SER A 135 14.31 31.27 15.51
CA SER A 135 13.98 31.48 14.09
C SER A 135 14.86 32.57 13.45
N GLU A 136 14.70 32.74 12.13
CA GLU A 136 15.09 33.87 11.25
C GLU A 136 16.14 33.45 10.22
N SER A 137 15.75 33.28 8.95
CA SER A 137 15.28 34.29 7.97
C SER A 137 16.42 34.61 7.02
N TYR A 138 16.10 34.45 5.75
CA TYR A 138 16.96 34.62 4.59
C TYR A 138 17.26 36.11 4.39
N GLU A 139 18.53 36.49 4.44
CA GLU A 139 19.00 37.76 3.86
C GLU A 139 20.11 37.53 2.84
N LYS A 140 19.70 37.64 1.57
CA LYS A 140 20.20 38.61 0.60
C LYS A 140 21.72 38.86 0.56
N CYS A 141 22.33 38.44 -0.54
CA CYS A 141 23.51 39.11 -1.08
C CYS A 141 23.24 39.55 -2.51
N ASN A 142 23.03 40.87 -2.66
CA ASN A 142 23.18 41.57 -3.92
C ASN A 142 24.69 41.86 -4.10
N SER A 143 25.24 41.60 -5.28
CA SER A 143 26.44 42.32 -5.74
C SER A 143 26.29 42.66 -7.21
N GLU A 144 26.16 43.96 -7.48
CA GLU A 144 26.16 44.57 -8.80
C GLU A 144 27.54 44.42 -9.48
N VAL A 145 27.50 43.87 -10.69
CA VAL A 145 28.07 44.34 -11.98
C VAL A 145 29.34 45.21 -11.98
N THR A 146 30.34 44.77 -12.76
CA THR A 146 31.17 45.66 -13.60
C THR A 146 31.32 45.12 -15.04
N LYS A 147 30.66 45.84 -15.97
CA LYS A 147 30.98 46.16 -17.39
C LYS A 147 31.77 45.17 -18.28
N SER A 148 31.03 44.54 -19.20
CA SER A 148 31.16 44.52 -20.68
C SER A 148 32.49 44.87 -21.38
N VAL A 149 32.97 43.95 -22.23
CA VAL A 149 33.50 44.26 -23.58
C VAL A 149 33.00 43.21 -24.58
N SER A 150 32.44 43.73 -25.67
CA SER A 150 31.86 43.09 -26.83
C SER A 150 32.94 42.68 -27.84
N VAL A 151 32.85 41.48 -28.43
CA VAL A 151 33.26 41.25 -29.83
C VAL A 151 32.27 40.29 -30.48
N GLU A 152 31.93 40.64 -31.71
CA GLU A 152 30.79 40.27 -32.51
C GLU A 152 31.23 39.37 -33.69
N LEU A 153 30.38 38.39 -34.03
CA LEU A 153 30.24 37.63 -35.30
C LEU A 153 31.38 36.69 -35.79
N ARG A 154 31.03 35.43 -36.10
CA ARG A 154 30.41 35.05 -37.38
C ARG A 154 29.93 33.59 -37.43
N LYS A 155 28.84 33.42 -38.18
CA LYS A 155 28.15 32.20 -38.58
C LYS A 155 28.77 31.65 -39.88
N VAL A 156 28.98 30.34 -39.99
CA VAL A 156 29.11 29.62 -41.27
C VAL A 156 28.42 28.25 -41.13
N GLU A 157 27.46 27.98 -42.01
CA GLU A 157 26.84 26.68 -42.31
C GLU A 157 27.33 26.24 -43.71
N LEU A 158 27.65 24.96 -43.93
CA LEU A 158 27.05 24.06 -44.95
C LEU A 158 27.82 22.71 -45.11
N GLU A 159 27.07 21.60 -44.94
CA GLU A 159 26.93 20.36 -45.73
C GLU A 159 28.11 19.44 -46.20
N GLU A 160 27.90 18.14 -45.89
CA GLU A 160 28.13 16.84 -46.57
C GLU A 160 29.15 16.70 -47.74
N ALA A 161 29.86 15.59 -48.02
CA ALA A 161 29.65 14.16 -47.76
C ALA A 161 30.95 13.33 -47.97
N SER A 162 30.84 12.02 -47.70
CA SER A 162 31.44 10.86 -48.39
C SER A 162 32.45 9.99 -47.59
N ILE A 163 32.03 8.73 -47.44
CA ILE A 163 32.74 7.56 -46.93
C ILE A 163 33.59 6.99 -48.08
N PRO A 164 34.83 6.53 -47.84
CA PRO A 164 35.15 5.10 -47.95
C PRO A 164 36.16 4.67 -46.84
N CYS A 165 36.33 3.45 -46.36
CA CYS A 165 36.48 2.19 -47.08
C CYS A 165 36.62 1.04 -46.05
N GLU A 166 36.39 -0.19 -46.53
CA GLU A 166 36.47 -1.48 -45.84
C GLU A 166 37.88 -1.92 -45.39
N SER A 167 37.94 -2.75 -44.34
CA SER A 167 38.70 -4.03 -44.27
C SER A 167 38.44 -4.67 -42.88
N LYS A 168 37.70 -5.79 -42.78
CA LYS A 168 38.11 -7.21 -42.90
C LYS A 168 38.86 -7.75 -41.67
N ALA A 169 38.24 -8.74 -41.02
CA ALA A 169 38.76 -9.94 -40.31
C ALA A 169 39.84 -9.70 -39.21
N ASP A 170 39.94 -10.42 -38.10
CA ASP A 170 39.78 -11.85 -37.82
C ASP A 170 40.06 -12.04 -36.30
N GLY A 171 39.82 -13.25 -35.76
CA GLY A 171 40.69 -13.77 -34.69
C GLY A 171 40.27 -13.64 -33.21
N THR A 172 39.31 -14.47 -32.81
CA THR A 172 39.28 -15.32 -31.58
C THR A 172 40.42 -15.18 -30.55
N SER A 173 40.08 -15.24 -29.23
CA SER A 173 40.56 -16.33 -28.31
C SER A 173 40.60 -15.98 -26.80
N LYS A 174 39.86 -16.81 -26.04
CA LYS A 174 40.18 -17.46 -24.73
C LYS A 174 40.21 -16.67 -23.41
N ASP A 175 39.16 -16.94 -22.63
CA ASP A 175 39.12 -17.68 -21.36
C ASP A 175 39.99 -17.31 -20.12
N MET A 176 39.37 -17.67 -18.98
CA MET A 176 39.90 -18.01 -17.64
C MET A 176 40.14 -16.81 -16.70
N PHE A 177 39.53 -16.65 -15.52
CA PHE A 177 39.33 -17.62 -14.43
C PHE A 177 38.24 -17.21 -13.40
N LYS A 178 37.56 -18.24 -12.86
CA LYS A 178 37.21 -18.52 -11.43
C LYS A 178 36.10 -17.74 -10.69
N ASP A 179 34.91 -18.34 -10.72
CA ASP A 179 34.20 -19.03 -9.63
C ASP A 179 34.45 -18.75 -8.14
N SER A 180 33.31 -18.49 -7.49
CA SER A 180 32.79 -19.14 -6.27
C SER A 180 33.32 -18.70 -4.89
N ILE A 181 32.47 -18.01 -4.14
CA ILE A 181 32.37 -18.16 -2.69
C ILE A 181 30.91 -18.40 -2.32
N LYS A 182 30.70 -19.58 -1.74
CA LYS A 182 29.48 -20.14 -1.17
C LYS A 182 29.72 -20.29 0.32
N VAL A 183 28.87 -19.71 1.19
CA VAL A 183 28.76 -20.05 2.62
C VAL A 183 27.29 -19.78 3.03
N SER A 184 26.41 -20.79 3.15
CA SER A 184 26.12 -21.64 4.33
C SER A 184 25.63 -20.79 5.53
N CYS A 185 24.35 -20.71 5.94
CA CYS A 185 23.46 -21.71 6.57
C CYS A 185 24.21 -22.54 7.64
N CYS A 186 23.81 -22.65 8.92
CA CYS A 186 22.52 -23.07 9.52
C CYS A 186 22.39 -22.55 10.99
N LEU A 187 21.17 -22.30 11.52
CA LEU A 187 20.46 -22.98 12.66
C LEU A 187 21.23 -23.07 14.01
N SER A 188 20.68 -22.88 15.23
CA SER A 188 19.33 -22.83 15.83
C SER A 188 19.45 -22.10 17.21
N ASP A 189 18.41 -21.60 17.88
CA ASP A 189 17.60 -22.35 18.87
C ASP A 189 16.37 -21.57 19.36
N SER A 190 15.47 -22.36 19.95
CA SER A 190 14.11 -22.15 20.43
C SER A 190 13.99 -21.44 21.80
N ASP A 191 12.74 -21.08 22.11
CA ASP A 191 12.18 -20.67 23.41
C ASP A 191 12.28 -19.19 23.81
N SER A 192 11.24 -18.42 23.46
CA SER A 192 10.77 -17.34 24.33
C SER A 192 9.24 -17.22 24.25
N VAL A 193 8.61 -17.54 25.37
CA VAL A 193 7.19 -17.39 25.69
C VAL A 193 6.76 -15.93 25.52
N PHE A 194 5.68 -15.70 24.78
CA PHE A 194 5.11 -14.37 24.56
C PHE A 194 4.12 -14.07 25.68
N GLU A 195 4.46 -13.17 26.61
CA GLU A 195 3.49 -12.62 27.56
C GLU A 195 2.58 -11.58 26.87
N PRO A 196 1.26 -11.56 27.18
CA PRO A 196 0.35 -10.58 26.61
C PRO A 196 0.49 -9.24 27.33
N TYR A 197 0.82 -8.20 26.56
CA TYR A 197 0.83 -6.81 27.02
C TYR A 197 -0.53 -6.41 27.61
N LYS A 198 -0.57 -6.03 28.89
CA LYS A 198 -1.70 -5.31 29.49
C LYS A 198 -1.54 -3.82 29.18
N GLY A 199 -2.54 -3.24 28.52
CA GLY A 199 -2.59 -1.81 28.24
C GLY A 199 -2.65 -0.97 29.52
N ASN A 200 -1.99 0.18 29.49
CA ASN A 200 -2.04 1.17 30.56
C ASN A 200 -3.33 2.02 30.37
N PRO A 201 -4.21 2.14 31.38
CA PRO A 201 -5.36 3.02 31.33
C PRO A 201 -4.92 4.39 31.84
N ASP A 202 -4.63 5.34 30.95
CA ASP A 202 -4.74 6.77 31.24
C ASP A 202 -4.34 7.56 30.00
N SER A 203 -5.35 7.90 29.21
CA SER A 203 -5.32 9.04 28.29
C SER A 203 -6.77 9.37 27.99
N VAL A 204 -7.35 10.22 28.85
CA VAL A 204 -8.62 10.90 28.59
C VAL A 204 -8.34 11.99 27.55
N PRO A 205 -9.01 12.00 26.38
CA PRO A 205 -9.00 13.16 25.51
C PRO A 205 -10.18 14.08 25.87
N ASN A 206 -9.88 15.36 26.10
CA ASN A 206 -10.88 16.43 26.13
C ASN A 206 -11.61 16.52 24.78
N PRO A 207 -12.93 16.76 24.77
CA PRO A 207 -13.67 16.95 23.54
C PRO A 207 -13.67 18.45 23.20
N GLU A 208 -13.09 18.84 22.07
CA GLU A 208 -13.57 20.02 21.35
C GLU A 208 -12.97 20.09 19.94
N ALA A 209 -13.88 20.09 18.96
CA ALA A 209 -13.74 20.47 17.56
C ALA A 209 -12.88 19.58 16.63
N ASP A 210 -13.47 18.53 16.04
CA ASP A 210 -13.21 18.20 14.63
C ASP A 210 -14.28 17.26 14.03
N THR A 211 -15.28 17.80 13.32
CA THR A 211 -16.39 17.05 12.70
C THR A 211 -16.00 16.23 11.45
N GLY A 212 -14.72 15.91 11.26
CA GLY A 212 -14.21 15.02 10.21
C GLY A 212 -13.40 13.81 10.71
N SER A 213 -12.95 13.82 11.98
CA SER A 213 -12.02 12.82 12.53
C SER A 213 -12.72 11.52 12.96
N ASP A 214 -13.89 11.63 13.60
CA ASP A 214 -14.57 10.48 14.21
C ASP A 214 -15.02 9.42 13.21
N GLN A 215 -15.41 9.83 11.99
CA GLN A 215 -15.89 8.91 10.97
C GLN A 215 -14.75 8.11 10.33
N GLU A 216 -13.59 8.73 10.06
CA GLU A 216 -12.40 8.03 9.55
C GLU A 216 -11.80 7.10 10.60
N VAL A 217 -11.79 7.52 11.88
CA VAL A 217 -11.33 6.69 13.00
C VAL A 217 -12.24 5.48 13.20
N SER A 218 -13.56 5.64 13.07
CA SER A 218 -14.51 4.51 13.16
C SER A 218 -14.32 3.49 12.02
N GLN A 219 -14.00 3.96 10.82
CA GLN A 219 -13.80 3.11 9.65
C GLN A 219 -12.48 2.34 9.72
N ILE A 220 -11.41 3.02 10.14
CA ILE A 220 -10.09 2.39 10.33
C ILE A 220 -10.18 1.31 11.42
N ASP A 221 -10.91 1.60 12.50
CA ASP A 221 -11.08 0.68 13.63
C ASP A 221 -11.92 -0.54 13.24
N TYR A 222 -13.05 -0.33 12.53
CA TYR A 222 -13.87 -1.41 11.99
C TYR A 222 -13.03 -2.36 11.12
N ARG A 223 -12.30 -1.80 10.15
CA ARG A 223 -11.46 -2.57 9.23
C ARG A 223 -10.40 -3.36 10.00
N ASN A 224 -9.72 -2.73 10.95
CA ASN A 224 -8.64 -3.37 11.70
C ASN A 224 -9.17 -4.51 12.58
N GLN A 225 -10.33 -4.35 13.20
CA GLN A 225 -10.94 -5.40 14.03
C GLN A 225 -11.38 -6.60 13.20
N VAL A 226 -12.00 -6.38 12.02
CA VAL A 226 -12.36 -7.47 11.11
C VAL A 226 -11.13 -8.20 10.59
N ALA A 227 -10.11 -7.45 10.14
CA ALA A 227 -8.85 -8.01 9.64
C ALA A 227 -8.13 -8.83 10.72
N ALA A 228 -8.01 -8.29 11.93
CA ALA A 228 -7.36 -8.96 13.05
C ALA A 228 -8.07 -10.27 13.41
N ARG A 229 -9.40 -10.27 13.48
CA ARG A 229 -10.18 -11.48 13.79
C ARG A 229 -10.06 -12.55 12.70
N TYR A 230 -10.14 -12.17 11.43
CA TYR A 230 -9.94 -13.12 10.34
C TYR A 230 -8.54 -13.75 10.34
N LEU A 231 -7.49 -12.95 10.54
CA LEU A 231 -6.11 -13.44 10.60
C LEU A 231 -5.87 -14.34 11.82
N GLN A 232 -6.46 -13.99 12.98
CA GLN A 232 -6.42 -14.79 14.19
C GLN A 232 -7.01 -16.19 13.96
N ARG A 233 -8.19 -16.28 13.32
CA ARG A 233 -8.86 -17.55 13.01
C ARG A 233 -8.14 -18.38 11.96
N ARG A 234 -7.48 -17.72 11.00
CA ARG A 234 -6.70 -18.35 9.95
C ARG A 234 -5.35 -18.90 10.44
N GLY A 235 -4.76 -18.29 11.48
CA GLY A 235 -3.49 -18.69 12.08
C GLY A 235 -2.28 -18.58 11.12
N LYS A 236 -2.42 -17.86 10.00
CA LYS A 236 -1.40 -17.72 8.95
C LYS A 236 -1.55 -16.37 8.23
N GLY A 237 -0.42 -15.77 7.90
CA GLY A 237 -0.34 -14.47 7.20
C GLY A 237 -0.27 -13.29 8.17
N LEU A 238 0.34 -12.20 7.71
CA LEU A 238 0.51 -10.97 8.48
C LEU A 238 -0.57 -9.93 8.17
N GLU A 239 -1.14 -9.98 6.97
CA GLU A 239 -2.14 -9.04 6.48
C GLU A 239 -3.19 -9.74 5.60
N ILE A 240 -4.36 -9.12 5.48
CA ILE A 240 -5.46 -9.60 4.63
C ILE A 240 -5.21 -9.28 3.15
N SER A 241 -5.77 -10.08 2.24
CA SER A 241 -5.59 -9.86 0.80
C SER A 241 -6.41 -8.67 0.30
N PHE A 242 -6.09 -8.13 -0.88
CA PHE A 242 -6.88 -7.09 -1.51
C PHE A 242 -8.36 -7.49 -1.72
N ASN A 243 -8.61 -8.74 -2.13
CA ASN A 243 -9.98 -9.23 -2.28
C ASN A 243 -10.70 -9.32 -0.92
N ASP A 244 -9.95 -9.55 0.15
CA ASP A 244 -10.50 -9.54 1.51
C ASP A 244 -10.81 -8.10 1.93
N GLU A 245 -9.95 -7.14 1.58
CA GLU A 245 -10.16 -5.71 1.81
C GLU A 245 -11.41 -5.17 1.11
N GLU A 246 -11.65 -5.60 -0.14
CA GLU A 246 -12.87 -5.29 -0.87
C GLU A 246 -14.12 -5.85 -0.16
N THR A 247 -14.01 -7.07 0.38
CA THR A 247 -15.10 -7.69 1.17
C THR A 247 -15.38 -6.89 2.44
N VAL A 248 -14.35 -6.41 3.15
CA VAL A 248 -14.52 -5.52 4.31
C VAL A 248 -15.18 -4.20 3.91
N THR A 249 -14.79 -3.66 2.75
CA THR A 249 -15.38 -2.43 2.19
C THR A 249 -16.87 -2.62 1.89
N GLN A 250 -17.26 -3.78 1.37
CA GLN A 250 -18.68 -4.13 1.16
C GLN A 250 -19.45 -4.23 2.47
N PHE A 251 -18.90 -4.87 3.50
CA PHE A 251 -19.54 -4.92 4.82
C PHE A 251 -19.80 -3.53 5.41
N MET A 252 -18.85 -2.60 5.21
CA MET A 252 -19.00 -1.21 5.64
C MET A 252 -20.04 -0.45 4.80
N ALA A 253 -20.05 -0.64 3.48
CA ALA A 253 -21.02 -0.03 2.58
C ALA A 253 -22.46 -0.45 2.91
N GLU A 254 -22.64 -1.73 3.27
CA GLU A 254 -23.93 -2.30 3.67
C GLU A 254 -24.25 -2.09 5.16
N ARG A 255 -23.41 -1.31 5.87
CA ARG A 255 -23.59 -0.95 7.29
C ARG A 255 -23.77 -2.15 8.23
N ILE A 256 -23.10 -3.27 7.92
CA ILE A 256 -23.15 -4.48 8.75
C ILE A 256 -22.44 -4.20 10.08
N PRO A 257 -23.09 -4.40 11.25
CA PRO A 257 -22.48 -4.19 12.54
C PRO A 257 -21.23 -5.06 12.73
N LEU A 258 -20.19 -4.49 13.33
CA LEU A 258 -18.89 -5.15 13.53
C LEU A 258 -19.03 -6.51 14.21
N GLN A 259 -19.84 -6.59 15.27
CA GLN A 259 -20.05 -7.83 16.01
C GLN A 259 -20.66 -8.93 15.12
N THR A 260 -21.56 -8.57 14.20
CA THR A 260 -22.16 -9.51 13.24
C THR A 260 -21.13 -10.07 12.28
N VAL A 261 -20.18 -9.24 11.83
CA VAL A 261 -19.08 -9.70 10.98
C VAL A 261 -18.16 -10.65 11.74
N ILE A 262 -17.76 -10.29 12.96
CA ILE A 262 -16.88 -11.13 13.80
C ILE A 262 -17.53 -12.50 14.06
N ASP A 263 -18.79 -12.51 14.50
CA ASP A 263 -19.53 -13.75 14.77
C ASP A 263 -19.69 -14.60 13.50
N GLY A 264 -19.91 -13.96 12.35
CA GLY A 264 -20.01 -14.65 11.06
C GLY A 264 -18.70 -15.26 10.59
N ILE A 265 -17.56 -14.58 10.83
CA ILE A 265 -16.23 -15.14 10.59
C ILE A 265 -16.01 -16.36 11.49
N ASP A 266 -16.28 -16.23 12.78
CA ASP A 266 -16.08 -17.34 13.72
C ASP A 266 -16.94 -18.56 13.35
N GLN A 267 -18.21 -18.32 13.00
CA GLN A 267 -19.13 -19.35 12.53
C GLN A 267 -18.66 -20.00 11.22
N ALA A 268 -18.15 -19.23 10.27
CA ALA A 268 -17.61 -19.77 9.03
C ALA A 268 -16.44 -20.73 9.26
N PHE A 269 -15.50 -20.36 10.13
CA PHE A 269 -14.37 -21.23 10.49
C PHE A 269 -14.80 -22.44 11.32
N ASN A 270 -15.78 -22.31 12.21
CA ASN A 270 -16.29 -23.43 13.00
C ASN A 270 -17.04 -24.46 12.12
N ASN A 271 -17.76 -23.99 11.10
CA ASN A 271 -18.52 -24.84 10.19
C ASN A 271 -17.64 -25.43 9.07
N PHE A 272 -16.41 -24.96 8.91
CA PHE A 272 -15.49 -25.40 7.87
C PHE A 272 -15.01 -26.82 8.12
N ARG A 273 -15.27 -27.73 7.16
CA ARG A 273 -14.84 -29.12 7.20
C ARG A 273 -13.89 -29.40 6.02
N PRO A 274 -12.56 -29.41 6.24
CA PRO A 274 -11.60 -29.62 5.16
C PRO A 274 -11.74 -31.03 4.59
N LYS A 275 -11.90 -31.14 3.27
CA LYS A 275 -11.98 -32.44 2.59
C LYS A 275 -10.61 -33.08 2.38
N ASN A 276 -9.58 -32.25 2.21
CA ASN A 276 -8.20 -32.65 1.93
C ASN A 276 -7.22 -31.84 2.79
N LYS A 277 -5.97 -32.30 2.91
CA LYS A 277 -4.91 -31.61 3.69
C LYS A 277 -4.61 -30.17 3.22
N TRP A 278 -5.00 -29.83 2.00
CA TRP A 278 -4.76 -28.53 1.36
C TRP A 278 -5.99 -27.61 1.38
N ASP A 279 -7.10 -28.14 1.93
CA ASP A 279 -8.36 -27.44 2.01
C ASP A 279 -8.34 -26.51 3.23
N GLN A 280 -8.54 -25.22 2.99
CA GLN A 280 -8.53 -24.18 4.01
C GLN A 280 -9.32 -22.98 3.52
N ILE A 281 -9.83 -22.18 4.45
CA ILE A 281 -10.39 -20.86 4.13
C ILE A 281 -9.22 -19.96 3.68
N ARG A 282 -9.29 -19.49 2.43
CA ARG A 282 -8.21 -18.70 1.80
C ARG A 282 -8.48 -17.20 1.83
N ASN A 283 -9.73 -16.81 1.78
CA ASN A 283 -10.20 -15.45 1.64
C ASN A 283 -11.41 -15.20 2.56
N LEU A 284 -11.60 -13.92 2.90
CA LEU A 284 -12.71 -13.43 3.72
C LEU A 284 -14.04 -13.56 2.98
N SER A 285 -14.02 -13.56 1.65
CA SER A 285 -15.22 -13.76 0.82
C SER A 285 -15.92 -15.09 1.08
N TYR A 286 -15.20 -16.13 1.52
CA TYR A 286 -15.81 -17.38 1.97
C TYR A 286 -16.75 -17.17 3.18
N CYS A 287 -16.38 -16.27 4.09
CA CYS A 287 -17.17 -15.95 5.28
C CYS A 287 -18.37 -15.07 4.96
N ALA A 288 -18.35 -14.35 3.84
CA ALA A 288 -19.36 -13.33 3.49
C ALA A 288 -20.79 -13.89 3.50
N THR A 289 -21.01 -15.07 2.90
CA THR A 289 -22.35 -15.69 2.86
C THR A 289 -22.94 -15.89 4.27
N ILE A 290 -22.10 -16.31 5.22
CA ILE A 290 -22.54 -16.54 6.61
C ILE A 290 -22.78 -15.20 7.31
N VAL A 291 -21.90 -14.22 7.13
CA VAL A 291 -22.06 -12.85 7.65
C VAL A 291 -23.38 -12.24 7.19
N TYR A 292 -23.69 -12.27 5.90
CA TYR A 292 -24.95 -11.75 5.35
C TYR A 292 -26.17 -12.51 5.90
N SER A 293 -26.07 -13.83 6.01
CA SER A 293 -27.16 -14.63 6.58
C SER A 293 -27.43 -14.30 8.05
N LEU A 294 -26.39 -13.99 8.83
CA LEU A 294 -26.52 -13.57 10.23
C LEU A 294 -27.07 -12.15 10.32
N HIS A 295 -26.65 -11.26 9.43
CA HIS A 295 -27.17 -9.90 9.35
C HIS A 295 -28.68 -9.88 9.11
N ALA A 296 -29.13 -10.58 8.07
CA ALA A 296 -30.55 -10.67 7.75
C ALA A 296 -31.39 -11.28 8.89
N LYS A 297 -30.85 -12.29 9.60
CA LYS A 297 -31.52 -12.87 10.78
C LYS A 297 -31.65 -11.86 11.92
N ARG A 298 -30.60 -11.04 12.16
CA ARG A 298 -30.58 -10.03 13.22
C ARG A 298 -31.51 -8.86 12.90
N GLU A 299 -31.62 -8.46 11.64
CA GLU A 299 -32.58 -7.46 11.17
C GLU A 299 -34.02 -7.92 11.41
N ASN A 300 -34.34 -9.18 11.05
CA ASN A 300 -35.67 -9.74 11.29
C ASN A 300 -36.01 -9.89 12.78
N SER A 301 -35.03 -10.17 13.65
CA SER A 301 -35.25 -10.21 15.10
C SER A 301 -35.38 -8.83 15.75
N ASN A 302 -34.71 -7.81 15.21
CA ASN A 302 -34.80 -6.44 15.74
C ASN A 302 -36.11 -5.72 15.36
N GLN A 303 -36.84 -6.18 14.35
CA GLN A 303 -38.19 -5.66 14.03
C GLN A 303 -39.28 -6.16 14.98
N VAL A 304 -38.99 -7.09 15.91
CA VAL A 304 -39.99 -7.69 16.82
C VAL A 304 -39.99 -7.07 18.23
N VAL A 305 -39.09 -6.11 18.52
CA VAL A 305 -39.01 -5.48 19.86
C VAL A 305 -39.09 -3.95 19.75
N VAL A 306 -40.31 -3.42 19.70
CA VAL A 306 -40.59 -2.01 20.04
C VAL A 306 -41.29 -1.99 21.41
N PRO A 307 -40.74 -1.33 22.43
CA PRO A 307 -41.48 -1.01 23.64
C PRO A 307 -42.45 0.13 23.32
N VAL A 308 -43.74 -0.16 23.47
CA VAL A 308 -44.86 0.78 23.37
C VAL A 308 -44.72 1.87 24.45
N PRO A 309 -44.80 3.17 24.11
CA PRO A 309 -45.34 4.18 25.00
C PRO A 309 -46.83 4.37 24.71
N ASP A 310 -47.58 4.11 25.76
CA ASP A 310 -48.98 4.41 26.01
C ASP A 310 -49.46 5.73 25.39
N THR A 311 -50.40 5.67 24.44
CA THR A 311 -51.44 6.70 24.31
C THR A 311 -52.71 6.07 23.75
N ARG A 312 -53.77 6.26 24.53
CA ARG A 312 -55.12 5.72 24.40
C ARG A 312 -55.98 6.64 23.52
N LEU A 313 -56.82 6.03 22.68
CA LEU A 313 -58.21 6.37 22.30
C LEU A 313 -58.51 6.41 20.78
N GLU A 314 -59.28 5.39 20.36
CA GLU A 314 -60.44 5.33 19.41
C GLU A 314 -60.16 5.65 17.92
N GLU A 315 -60.58 4.90 16.88
CA GLU A 315 -61.84 4.17 16.61
C GLU A 315 -61.67 3.04 15.54
N GLU A 316 -62.38 1.93 15.77
CA GLU A 316 -63.18 1.04 14.87
C GLU A 316 -62.68 0.31 13.59
N SER A 317 -62.85 -1.03 13.65
CA SER A 317 -63.36 -1.99 12.64
C SER A 317 -62.42 -2.45 11.50
N SER A 318 -62.28 -3.72 11.12
CA SER A 318 -63.01 -4.97 11.39
C SER A 318 -62.08 -6.17 11.11
N GLU A 319 -61.90 -7.07 12.08
CA GLU A 319 -61.19 -8.35 11.89
C GLU A 319 -62.21 -9.45 11.54
N ALA A 320 -62.12 -9.98 10.31
CA ALA A 320 -62.83 -11.19 9.93
C ALA A 320 -62.04 -12.41 10.44
N ASN A 321 -62.56 -13.08 11.46
CA ASN A 321 -62.04 -14.36 11.93
C ASN A 321 -62.30 -15.45 10.89
N VAL A 322 -61.26 -15.83 10.14
CA VAL A 322 -61.29 -17.00 9.26
C VAL A 322 -61.27 -18.25 10.16
N THR A 323 -62.29 -19.08 10.04
CA THR A 323 -62.46 -20.26 10.89
C THR A 323 -61.68 -21.46 10.33
N GLU A 324 -61.38 -22.42 11.20
CA GLU A 324 -60.62 -23.64 10.85
C GLU A 324 -61.33 -24.49 9.77
N GLU A 325 -62.64 -24.32 9.64
CA GLU A 325 -63.49 -24.93 8.62
C GLU A 325 -63.25 -24.32 7.23
N ASP A 326 -63.07 -23.00 7.15
CA ASP A 326 -62.76 -22.27 5.90
C ASP A 326 -61.39 -22.69 5.33
N LEU A 327 -60.41 -22.91 6.21
CA LEU A 327 -59.08 -23.39 5.82
C LEU A 327 -59.12 -24.83 5.28
N LYS A 328 -60.02 -25.65 5.82
CA LYS A 328 -60.19 -27.05 5.41
C LYS A 328 -60.87 -27.16 4.05
N GLU A 329 -61.82 -26.28 3.76
CA GLU A 329 -62.48 -26.18 2.45
C GLU A 329 -61.51 -25.66 1.36
N MET A 330 -60.67 -24.68 1.70
CA MET A 330 -59.65 -24.15 0.80
C MET A 330 -58.58 -25.19 0.42
N LEU A 331 -58.18 -26.04 1.39
CA LEU A 331 -57.25 -27.15 1.15
C LEU A 331 -57.86 -28.27 0.30
N ALA A 332 -59.16 -28.54 0.43
CA ALA A 332 -59.86 -29.51 -0.40
C ALA A 332 -59.96 -29.03 -1.87
N ALA A 333 -60.21 -27.74 -2.09
CA ALA A 333 -60.26 -27.13 -3.42
C ALA A 333 -58.91 -27.17 -4.16
N LEU A 334 -57.79 -27.04 -3.44
CA LEU A 334 -56.44 -27.16 -4.02
C LEU A 334 -56.09 -28.60 -4.41
N ARG A 335 -56.50 -29.59 -3.61
CA ARG A 335 -56.28 -31.01 -3.91
C ARG A 335 -57.09 -31.49 -5.12
N SER A 336 -58.28 -30.94 -5.34
CA SER A 336 -59.09 -31.25 -6.53
C SER A 336 -58.54 -30.64 -7.83
N LYS A 337 -57.63 -29.66 -7.76
CA LYS A 337 -57.01 -29.01 -8.94
C LYS A 337 -55.65 -29.61 -9.33
N GLN A 338 -55.13 -30.56 -8.56
CA GLN A 338 -53.87 -31.26 -8.85
C GLN A 338 -54.06 -32.72 -9.32
N GLY A 339 -55.23 -33.05 -9.88
CA GLY A 339 -55.50 -34.37 -10.44
C GLY A 339 -56.26 -34.34 -11.76
N VAL A 340 -55.53 -34.14 -12.86
CA VAL A 340 -55.55 -34.94 -14.11
C VAL A 340 -54.14 -34.95 -14.68
#